data_AF-A0A7S4CE80-F1
#
_entry.id   AF-A0A7S4CE80-F1
#
_cell.length_a   1.000
_cell.length_b   1.000
_cell.length_c   1.000
_cell.angle_alpha   90.00
_cell.angle_beta   90.00
_cell.angle_gamma   90.00
#
_symmetry.space_group_name_H-M   'P 1'
#
loop_
_entity.id
_entity.type
_entity.pdbx_description
1 polymer ?
#
loop_
_entity_poly.entity_id
_entity_poly.type
_entity_poly.pdbx_seq_one_letter_code
_entity_poly.pdbx_strand_id
1 'polypeptide(L)'
;WDLNTQALVDRYPGDSAVLCACLKPEEREIWALNREGVLLRWDTREPPAAPQTWDVPHCSRFAFADTSLCVCGFGGGGGVCVYDMRRFSPEKEPLVAFPSPEGGQGKDVISLAVCSPAPTYGPALLAAGYFSGHVALWAFK
;
A
#
# COMPACT_ATOMS: atom_id res chain seq x y z
N TRP A 1 0.09 11.12 15.86
CA TRP A 1 -0.50 12.19 16.67
C TRP A 1 -1.31 11.52 17.76
N ASP A 2 -1.17 12.02 18.98
CA ASP A 2 -2.01 11.59 20.09
C ASP A 2 -3.24 12.49 20.10
N LEU A 3 -4.42 11.89 19.91
CA LEU A 3 -5.68 12.62 19.83
C LEU A 3 -6.14 13.17 21.18
N ASN A 4 -5.71 12.55 22.29
CA ASN A 4 -6.08 12.98 23.63
C ASN A 4 -5.28 14.20 24.05
N THR A 5 -3.98 14.20 23.76
CA THR A 5 -3.07 15.30 24.13
C THR A 5 -2.91 16.34 23.03
N GLN A 6 -3.42 16.05 21.83
CA GLN A 6 -3.22 16.84 20.62
C GLN A 6 -1.74 17.09 20.30
N ALA A 7 -0.86 16.21 20.77
CA ALA A 7 0.58 16.34 20.61
C ALA A 7 1.09 15.44 19.47
N LEU A 8 2.16 15.91 18.83
CA LEU A 8 2.92 15.07 17.93
C LEU A 8 3.65 14.01 18.74
N VAL A 9 3.38 12.74 18.44
CA VAL A 9 4.00 11.60 19.13
C VAL A 9 5.43 11.42 18.67
N ASP A 10 5.65 11.39 17.35
CA ASP A 10 6.98 11.18 16.78
C ASP A 10 7.09 11.69 15.33
N ARG A 11 8.31 11.77 14.80
CA ARG A 11 8.62 12.12 13.40
C ARG A 11 9.61 11.12 12.79
N TYR A 12 9.18 10.46 11.72
CA TYR A 12 10.01 9.53 10.97
C TYR A 12 10.57 10.21 9.71
N PRO A 13 11.90 10.31 9.56
CA PRO A 13 12.52 11.04 8.46
C PRO A 13 12.51 10.22 7.16
N GLY A 14 12.43 10.90 6.02
CA GLY A 14 12.57 10.31 4.69
C GLY A 14 12.97 11.36 3.64
N ASP A 15 13.42 10.90 2.48
CA ASP A 15 14.13 11.74 1.50
C ASP A 15 13.25 12.27 0.34
N SER A 16 11.96 11.92 0.32
CA SER A 16 11.01 12.38 -0.70
C SER A 16 9.59 12.47 -0.14
N ALA A 17 8.70 13.16 -0.87
CA ALA A 17 7.31 13.33 -0.51
C ALA A 17 6.61 11.97 -0.39
N VAL A 18 5.90 11.76 0.73
CA VAL A 18 5.12 10.56 1.00
C VAL A 18 3.73 10.71 0.36
N LEU A 19 3.35 9.75 -0.49
CA LEU A 19 2.04 9.72 -1.16
C LEU A 19 0.98 9.00 -0.33
N CYS A 20 1.38 7.98 0.42
CA CYS A 20 0.51 7.26 1.36
C CYS A 20 1.35 6.62 2.47
N ALA A 21 0.72 6.41 3.62
CA ALA A 21 1.31 5.73 4.76
C ALA A 21 0.28 4.85 5.45
N CYS A 22 0.74 3.75 6.03
CA CYS A 22 -0.08 2.77 6.73
C CYS A 22 0.61 2.36 8.04
N LEU A 23 -0.17 2.17 9.09
CA LEU A 23 0.30 1.62 10.35
C LEU A 23 0.02 0.13 10.40
N LYS A 24 0.99 -0.62 10.94
CA LYS A 24 0.84 -2.01 11.34
C LYS A 24 0.95 -2.07 12.86
N PRO A 25 -0.15 -1.84 13.60
CA PRO A 25 -0.08 -1.57 15.04
C PRO A 25 0.43 -2.76 15.85
N GLU A 26 0.02 -3.98 15.49
CA GLU A 26 0.44 -5.21 16.18
C GLU A 26 1.93 -5.47 15.99
N GLU A 27 2.44 -5.25 14.78
CA GLU A 27 3.86 -5.41 14.46
C GLU A 27 4.70 -4.20 14.82
N ARG A 28 4.08 -3.10 15.28
CA ARG A 28 4.72 -1.82 15.60
C ARG A 28 5.55 -1.30 14.44
N GLU A 29 4.93 -1.24 13.27
CA GLU A 29 5.58 -0.78 12.04
C GLU A 29 4.81 0.37 11.40
N ILE A 30 5.57 1.27 10.76
CA ILE A 30 5.04 2.26 9.83
C ILE A 30 5.56 1.90 8.45
N TRP A 31 4.65 1.83 7.49
CA TRP A 31 4.99 1.70 6.08
C TRP A 31 4.53 2.94 5.33
N ALA A 32 5.33 3.39 4.37
CA ALA A 32 4.98 4.50 3.51
C ALA A 32 5.45 4.26 2.08
N LEU A 33 4.78 4.88 1.13
CA LEU A 33 5.21 4.94 -0.26
C LEU A 33 5.52 6.39 -0.60
N ASN A 34 6.73 6.65 -1.09
CA ASN A 34 7.11 7.98 -1.55
C ASN A 34 6.81 8.18 -3.04
N ARG A 35 6.99 9.43 -3.50
CA ARG A 35 6.75 9.83 -4.89
C ARG A 35 7.65 9.14 -5.90
N GLU A 36 8.83 8.69 -5.48
CA GLU A 36 9.79 8.00 -6.34
C GLU A 36 9.48 6.50 -6.49
N GLY A 37 8.37 6.01 -5.89
CA GLY A 37 8.00 4.59 -5.93
C GLY A 37 8.81 3.74 -4.95
N VAL A 38 9.38 4.34 -3.91
CA VAL A 38 10.11 3.61 -2.87
C VAL A 38 9.18 3.35 -1.69
N LEU A 39 9.06 2.08 -1.30
CA LEU A 39 8.45 1.69 -0.05
C LEU A 39 9.45 1.88 1.10
N LEU A 40 8.97 2.48 2.17
CA LEU A 40 9.71 2.84 3.36
C LEU A 40 9.11 2.08 4.55
N ARG A 41 9.95 1.54 5.43
CA ARG A 41 9.54 0.90 6.68
C ARG A 41 10.33 1.45 7.85
N TRP A 42 9.62 1.74 8.94
CA TRP A 42 10.19 2.04 10.25
C TRP A 42 9.61 1.11 11.31
N ASP A 43 10.44 0.67 12.27
CA ASP A 43 9.98 0.03 13.51
C ASP A 43 9.72 1.12 14.55
N THR A 44 8.51 1.15 15.12
CA THR A 44 8.11 2.16 16.11
C THR A 44 8.59 1.83 17.53
N ARG A 45 9.27 0.69 17.74
CA ARG A 45 9.96 0.38 18.99
C ARG A 45 11.33 1.07 19.07
N GLU A 46 11.90 1.39 17.91
CA GLU A 46 13.20 2.03 17.80
C GLU A 46 13.05 3.55 17.66
N PRO A 47 14.07 4.33 18.08
CA PRO A 47 14.10 5.75 17.81
C PRO A 47 14.00 6.01 16.29
N PRO A 48 13.30 7.07 15.85
CA PRO A 48 13.20 7.38 14.44
C PRO A 48 14.57 7.53 13.77
N ALA A 49 14.77 6.74 12.72
CA ALA A 49 16.00 6.71 11.95
C ALA A 49 15.66 6.60 10.45
N ALA A 50 16.70 6.47 9.62
CA ALA A 50 16.51 6.18 8.21
C ALA A 50 15.69 4.89 8.01
N PRO A 51 14.71 4.87 7.10
CA PRO A 51 13.89 3.69 6.87
C PRO A 51 14.67 2.57 6.19
N GLN A 52 14.16 1.35 6.34
CA GLN A 52 14.43 0.30 5.37
C GLN A 52 13.66 0.59 4.08
N THR A 53 14.29 0.39 2.93
CA THR A 53 13.75 0.79 1.62
C THR A 53 13.64 -0.37 0.64
N TRP A 54 12.63 -0.29 -0.24
CA TRP A 54 12.47 -1.16 -1.40
C TRP A 54 12.00 -0.34 -2.60
N ASP A 55 12.68 -0.50 -3.73
CA ASP A 55 12.23 0.09 -4.99
C ASP A 55 11.05 -0.69 -5.55
N VAL A 56 9.92 -0.01 -5.75
CA VAL A 56 8.71 -0.57 -6.36
C VAL A 56 8.34 0.30 -7.57
N PRO A 57 9.03 0.13 -8.71
CA PRO A 57 8.89 1.02 -9.85
C PRO A 57 7.42 1.20 -10.26
N HIS A 58 7.05 2.46 -10.52
CA HIS A 58 5.70 2.87 -10.93
C HIS A 58 4.60 2.62 -9.91
N CYS A 59 4.90 2.15 -8.69
CA CYS A 59 3.92 2.08 -7.63
C CYS A 59 3.46 3.48 -7.24
N SER A 60 2.15 3.73 -7.35
CA SER A 60 1.53 5.01 -7.01
C SER A 60 0.77 4.94 -5.69
N ARG A 61 0.29 3.76 -5.29
CA ARG A 61 -0.51 3.54 -4.08
C ARG A 61 -0.14 2.25 -3.38
N PHE A 62 -0.24 2.27 -2.06
CA PHE A 62 0.02 1.12 -1.20
C PHE A 62 -1.05 1.02 -0.12
N ALA A 63 -1.50 -0.19 0.20
CA ALA A 63 -2.41 -0.46 1.30
C ALA A 63 -2.18 -1.87 1.86
N PHE A 64 -2.43 -2.06 3.15
CA PHE A 64 -2.51 -3.41 3.74
C PHE A 64 -3.90 -4.00 3.54
N ALA A 65 -3.95 -5.28 3.16
CA ALA A 65 -5.18 -6.08 3.20
C ALA A 65 -5.37 -6.70 4.60
N ASP A 66 -4.27 -7.17 5.18
CA ASP A 66 -4.17 -7.71 6.53
C ASP A 66 -2.70 -7.67 7.01
N THR A 67 -2.38 -8.41 8.08
CA THR A 67 -1.02 -8.48 8.66
C THR A 67 -0.02 -9.21 7.76
N SER A 68 -0.46 -9.95 6.77
CA SER A 68 0.38 -10.75 5.87
C SER A 68 0.35 -10.27 4.43
N LEU A 69 -0.65 -9.50 4.03
CA LEU A 69 -0.86 -9.12 2.63
C LEU A 69 -0.86 -7.61 2.45
N CYS A 70 -0.17 -7.15 1.41
CA CYS A 70 -0.26 -5.78 0.93
C CYS A 70 -0.73 -5.73 -0.52
N VAL A 71 -1.20 -4.56 -0.90
CA VAL A 71 -1.69 -4.24 -2.23
C VAL A 71 -0.96 -3.02 -2.75
N CYS A 72 -0.37 -3.15 -3.93
CA CYS A 72 0.28 -2.08 -4.67
C CYS A 72 -0.54 -1.72 -5.90
N GLY A 73 -0.87 -0.44 -6.05
CA GLY A 73 -1.49 0.12 -7.24
C GLY A 73 -0.44 0.85 -8.06
N PHE A 74 -0.50 0.70 -9.38
CA PHE A 74 0.55 1.21 -10.28
C PHE A 74 0.04 2.35 -11.17
N GLY A 75 0.89 3.35 -11.36
CA GLY A 75 0.75 4.37 -12.41
C GLY A 75 1.29 3.87 -13.76
N GLY A 76 0.87 4.49 -14.86
CA GLY A 76 1.28 4.17 -16.23
C GLY A 76 0.67 2.89 -16.81
N GLY A 77 0.53 1.83 -16.00
CA GLY A 77 -0.10 0.56 -16.40
C GLY A 77 -1.48 0.32 -15.77
N GLY A 78 -1.77 0.95 -14.63
CA GLY A 78 -3.05 0.88 -13.93
C GLY A 78 -3.42 -0.46 -13.30
N GLY A 79 -2.46 -1.38 -13.25
CA GLY A 79 -2.64 -2.65 -12.58
C GLY A 79 -2.66 -2.49 -11.07
N VAL A 80 -3.15 -3.52 -10.41
CA VAL A 80 -3.06 -3.69 -8.96
C VAL A 80 -2.47 -5.07 -8.68
N CYS A 81 -1.47 -5.15 -7.80
CA CYS A 81 -0.83 -6.40 -7.41
C CYS A 81 -0.96 -6.63 -5.91
N VAL A 82 -1.11 -7.90 -5.52
CA VAL A 82 -1.15 -8.35 -4.13
C VAL A 82 0.13 -9.11 -3.82
N TYR A 83 0.78 -8.79 -2.70
CA TYR A 83 2.04 -9.42 -2.28
C TYR A 83 1.95 -9.96 -0.85
N ASP A 84 2.70 -11.03 -0.58
CA ASP A 84 2.97 -11.51 0.78
C ASP A 84 4.06 -10.65 1.44
N MET A 85 3.70 -9.99 2.54
CA MET A 85 4.59 -9.13 3.31
C MET A 85 5.69 -9.89 4.04
N ARG A 86 5.46 -11.15 4.41
CA ARG A 86 6.48 -11.99 5.06
C ARG A 86 7.63 -12.30 4.11
N ARG A 87 7.40 -12.15 2.82
CA ARG A 87 8.35 -12.45 1.74
C ARG A 87 8.43 -11.32 0.73
N PHE A 88 8.09 -10.10 1.15
CA PHE A 88 7.96 -8.98 0.24
C PHE A 88 9.27 -8.76 -0.53
N SER A 89 9.16 -8.85 -1.85
CA SER A 89 10.25 -8.63 -2.77
C SER A 89 9.63 -8.11 -4.06
N PRO A 90 9.85 -6.84 -4.42
CA PRO A 90 9.20 -6.23 -5.59
C PRO A 90 9.67 -6.83 -6.91
N GLU A 91 10.84 -7.49 -6.92
CA GLU A 91 11.37 -8.22 -8.08
C GLU A 91 10.69 -9.59 -8.29
N LYS A 92 9.98 -10.11 -7.30
CA LYS A 92 9.26 -11.39 -7.41
C LYS A 92 7.84 -11.19 -7.92
N GLU A 93 7.32 -12.23 -8.56
CA GLU A 93 5.93 -12.24 -9.02
C GLU A 93 4.97 -12.00 -7.84
N PRO A 94 3.94 -11.17 -8.03
CA PRO A 94 2.89 -10.98 -7.04
C PRO A 94 2.11 -12.28 -6.85
N LEU A 95 1.46 -12.42 -5.69
CA LEU A 95 0.53 -13.52 -5.44
C LEU A 95 -0.63 -13.47 -6.45
N VAL A 96 -1.13 -12.27 -6.71
CA VAL A 96 -2.21 -12.01 -7.66
C VAL A 96 -1.96 -10.67 -8.34
N ALA A 97 -2.20 -10.59 -9.64
CA ALA A 97 -2.18 -9.35 -10.41
C ALA A 97 -3.53 -9.12 -11.09
N PHE A 98 -4.09 -7.94 -10.90
CA PHE A 98 -5.28 -7.45 -11.55
C PHE A 98 -4.87 -6.40 -12.59
N PRO A 99 -4.95 -6.69 -13.90
CA PRO A 99 -4.66 -5.69 -14.90
C PRO A 99 -5.69 -4.56 -14.83
N SER A 100 -5.29 -3.36 -15.29
CA SER A 100 -6.25 -2.26 -15.43
C SER A 100 -7.42 -2.73 -16.30
N PRO A 101 -8.68 -2.53 -15.85
CA PRO A 101 -9.84 -2.81 -16.68
C PRO A 101 -9.99 -1.78 -17.80
N GLU A 102 -9.19 -0.71 -17.78
CA GLU A 102 -9.27 0.39 -18.74
C GLU A 102 -8.22 0.26 -19.86
N GLY A 103 -8.64 0.59 -21.08
CA GLY A 103 -7.75 0.86 -22.22
C GLY A 103 -7.43 2.35 -22.32
N GLY A 104 -6.27 2.73 -22.88
CA GLY A 104 -5.96 4.13 -23.18
C GLY A 104 -5.39 4.96 -22.01
N GLN A 105 -5.69 6.27 -21.98
CA GLN A 105 -5.22 7.20 -20.94
C GLN A 105 -6.08 7.12 -19.66
N GLY A 106 -5.55 7.54 -18.51
CA GLY A 106 -6.31 7.63 -17.25
C GLY A 106 -6.23 6.41 -16.34
N LYS A 107 -5.38 5.43 -16.69
CA LYS A 107 -5.26 4.16 -15.97
C LYS A 107 -4.59 4.26 -14.60
N ASP A 108 -4.06 5.41 -14.22
CA ASP A 108 -3.31 5.52 -12.97
C ASP A 108 -4.20 5.19 -11.78
N VAL A 109 -3.75 4.26 -10.94
CA VAL A 109 -4.40 3.98 -9.67
C VAL A 109 -4.13 5.16 -8.73
N ILE A 110 -5.19 5.83 -8.30
CA ILE A 110 -5.12 7.02 -7.43
C ILE A 110 -5.68 6.77 -6.03
N SER A 111 -6.35 5.65 -5.81
CA SER A 111 -6.81 5.23 -4.48
C SER A 111 -6.98 3.71 -4.43
N LEU A 112 -6.79 3.15 -3.23
CA LEU A 112 -6.98 1.74 -2.93
C LEU A 112 -7.77 1.61 -1.65
N ALA A 113 -8.68 0.63 -1.62
CA ALA A 113 -9.34 0.18 -0.41
C ALA A 113 -9.40 -1.34 -0.42
N VAL A 114 -9.07 -1.96 0.71
CA VAL A 114 -9.07 -3.42 0.84
C VAL A 114 -9.89 -3.80 2.06
N CYS A 115 -10.71 -4.82 1.91
CA CYS A 115 -11.48 -5.42 2.98
C CYS A 115 -11.17 -6.91 2.98
N SER A 116 -10.47 -7.38 4.02
CA SER A 116 -10.26 -8.81 4.28
C SER A 116 -11.13 -9.22 5.47
N PRO A 117 -12.42 -9.53 5.27
CA PRO A 117 -13.29 -9.95 6.36
C PRO A 117 -12.86 -11.34 6.84
N ALA A 118 -13.23 -11.70 8.08
CA ALA A 118 -12.98 -13.06 8.56
C ALA A 118 -13.61 -14.09 7.57
N PRO A 119 -13.00 -15.28 7.38
CA PRO A 119 -13.36 -16.21 6.30
C PRO A 119 -14.84 -16.60 6.23
N THR A 120 -15.57 -16.47 7.34
CA THR A 120 -17.01 -16.74 7.47
C THR A 120 -17.90 -15.69 6.79
N TYR A 121 -17.40 -14.51 6.49
CA TYR A 121 -18.21 -13.37 6.01
C TYR A 121 -18.08 -13.07 4.51
N GLY A 122 -17.20 -13.77 3.79
CA GLY A 122 -17.05 -13.64 2.34
C GLY A 122 -15.58 -13.61 1.88
N PRO A 123 -15.34 -13.44 0.56
CA PRO A 123 -14.00 -13.27 0.03
C PRO A 123 -13.41 -11.91 0.44
N ALA A 124 -12.08 -11.79 0.36
CA ALA A 124 -11.44 -10.49 0.44
C ALA A 124 -11.84 -9.66 -0.79
N LEU A 125 -12.10 -8.37 -0.57
CA LEU A 125 -12.48 -7.41 -1.59
C LEU A 125 -11.41 -6.35 -1.73
N LEU A 126 -11.09 -6.02 -2.97
CA LEU A 126 -10.15 -4.97 -3.36
C LEU A 126 -10.87 -3.99 -4.28
N ALA A 127 -10.90 -2.72 -3.90
CA ALA A 127 -11.36 -1.63 -4.75
C ALA A 127 -10.19 -0.73 -5.14
N ALA A 128 -10.12 -0.36 -6.42
CA ALA A 128 -9.17 0.60 -6.94
C ALA A 128 -9.90 1.73 -7.67
N GLY A 129 -9.59 2.96 -7.28
CA GLY A 129 -10.06 4.16 -7.99
C GLY A 129 -9.00 4.65 -8.98
N TYR A 130 -9.46 5.01 -10.18
CA TYR A 130 -8.64 5.39 -11.32
C TYR A 130 -8.72 6.89 -11.59
N PHE A 131 -7.67 7.45 -12.19
CA PHE A 131 -7.65 8.87 -12.59
C PHE A 131 -8.74 9.20 -13.62
N SER A 132 -9.17 8.22 -14.41
CA SER A 132 -10.33 8.30 -15.31
C SER A 132 -11.66 8.59 -14.60
N GLY A 133 -11.73 8.39 -13.28
CA GLY A 133 -12.96 8.50 -12.49
C GLY A 133 -13.71 7.17 -12.28
N HIS A 134 -13.24 6.05 -12.84
CA HIS A 134 -13.85 4.75 -12.58
C HIS A 134 -13.32 4.09 -11.31
N VAL A 135 -14.12 3.18 -10.77
CA VAL A 135 -13.73 2.30 -9.66
C VAL A 135 -13.89 0.85 -10.12
N ALA A 136 -12.85 0.06 -9.95
CA ALA A 136 -12.91 -1.38 -10.16
C ALA A 136 -12.93 -2.10 -8.82
N LEU A 137 -13.63 -3.24 -8.79
CA LEU A 137 -13.78 -4.08 -7.61
C LEU A 137 -13.44 -5.53 -7.99
N TRP A 138 -12.56 -6.15 -7.22
CA TRP A 138 -12.23 -7.57 -7.36
C TRP A 138 -12.47 -8.30 -6.04
N ALA A 139 -12.89 -9.56 -6.15
CA ALA A 139 -12.88 -10.51 -5.05
C ALA A 139 -11.66 -11.43 -5.21
N PHE A 140 -10.95 -11.68 -4.11
CA PHE A 140 -9.79 -12.56 -4.07
C PHE A 140 -9.80 -13.44 -2.82
N LYS A 141 -9.08 -14.56 -2.87
CA LYS A 141 -8.97 -15.57 -1.82
C LYS A 141 -7.52 -15.76 -1.45
#